data_AF-D9WTL6-F1
#
_entry.id   AF-D9WTL6-F1
#
_cell.length_a   1.000
_cell.length_b   1.000
_cell.length_c   1.000
_cell.angle_alpha   90.00
_cell.angle_beta   90.00
_cell.angle_gamma   90.00
#
_symmetry.space_group_name_H-M   'P 1'
#
loop_
_entity.id
_entity.type
_entity.pdbx_description
1 polymer ?
#
loop_
_entity_poly.entity_id
_entity_poly.type
_entity_poly.pdbx_seq_one_letter_code
_entity_poly.pdbx_strand_id
1 'polypeptide(L)'
;MPVPTRRVGHDPGTDESCTEAAAVWAPPSHGPRPRTDRTGLRAEGTDPDAGCGSAAPTAFVTGNDLQGLGVIEACAERGLRVPGDVSVVGFDDIDAAGSAAPALTTVRQPFEDMAAETVRVLGAVTGEPDRAPIRLDMSVDLVIRKSTGPARRD
;
A
#
# COMPACT_ATOMS: atom_id res chain seq x y z
N MET A 1 -11.85 -1.33 21.77
CA MET A 1 -11.31 -2.67 21.42
C MET A 1 -10.03 -2.43 20.62
N PRO A 2 -8.88 -3.02 20.99
CA PRO A 2 -7.66 -2.90 20.21
C PRO A 2 -7.84 -3.55 18.83
N VAL A 3 -7.31 -2.91 17.78
CA VAL A 3 -7.30 -3.46 16.41
C VAL A 3 -6.22 -4.53 16.34
N PRO A 4 -6.49 -5.74 15.80
CA PRO A 4 -5.48 -6.77 15.67
C PRO A 4 -4.33 -6.30 14.76
N THR A 5 -3.10 -6.45 15.25
CA THR A 5 -1.88 -6.20 14.48
C THR A 5 -1.04 -7.46 14.35
N ARG A 6 -0.33 -7.58 13.24
CA ARG A 6 0.67 -8.62 13.02
C ARG A 6 1.97 -7.98 12.58
N ARG A 7 3.05 -8.21 13.32
CA ARG A 7 4.38 -7.74 12.91
C ARG A 7 4.78 -8.39 11.60
N VAL A 8 5.22 -7.58 10.64
CA VAL A 8 5.81 -8.07 9.40
C VAL A 8 7.31 -8.22 9.64
N GLY A 9 7.83 -9.44 9.47
CA GLY A 9 9.25 -9.71 9.56
C GLY A 9 9.97 -9.23 8.29
N HIS A 10 11.19 -8.74 8.44
CA HIS A 10 12.10 -8.52 7.32
C HIS A 10 12.74 -9.87 6.95
N ASP A 11 12.52 -10.34 5.72
CA ASP A 11 13.28 -11.44 5.13
C ASP A 11 14.45 -10.83 4.32
N PRO A 12 15.70 -10.99 4.78
CA PRO A 12 16.86 -10.42 4.09
C PRO A 12 17.16 -11.09 2.73
N GLY A 13 16.41 -12.13 2.33
CA GLY A 13 16.57 -12.86 1.08
C GLY A 13 15.63 -12.46 -0.07
N THR A 14 14.71 -11.51 0.13
CA THR A 14 13.66 -11.20 -0.87
C THR A 14 13.67 -9.73 -1.30
N ASP A 15 14.53 -9.39 -2.26
CA ASP A 15 14.40 -8.12 -3.00
C ASP A 15 13.30 -8.19 -4.10
N GLU A 16 12.67 -9.37 -4.35
CA GLU A 16 11.71 -9.54 -5.45
C GLU A 16 10.46 -10.42 -5.18
N SER A 17 10.12 -10.78 -3.93
CA SER A 17 9.09 -11.82 -3.69
C SER A 17 7.64 -11.36 -3.46
N CYS A 18 7.30 -10.09 -3.66
CA CYS A 18 5.90 -9.64 -3.53
C CYS A 18 5.08 -9.74 -4.83
N THR A 19 5.61 -10.42 -5.85
CA THR A 19 5.11 -10.43 -7.23
C THR A 19 4.23 -11.64 -7.56
N GLU A 20 3.55 -12.23 -6.58
CA GLU A 20 2.53 -13.25 -6.88
C GLU A 20 1.13 -12.78 -6.46
N ALA A 21 0.34 -12.47 -7.50
CA ALA A 21 -1.11 -12.24 -7.53
C ALA A 21 -1.68 -10.99 -6.83
N ALA A 22 -0.94 -9.88 -6.77
CA ALA A 22 -1.50 -8.56 -6.46
C ALA A 22 -1.29 -7.60 -7.64
N ALA A 23 -2.37 -7.06 -8.20
CA ALA A 23 -2.26 -5.99 -9.18
C ALA A 23 -1.75 -4.73 -8.46
N VAL A 24 -0.49 -4.37 -8.68
CA VAL A 24 0.10 -3.11 -8.19
C VAL A 24 -0.41 -1.98 -9.08
N TRP A 25 -1.15 -1.03 -8.51
CA TRP A 25 -1.49 0.22 -9.20
C TRP A 25 -0.24 1.12 -9.25
N ALA A 26 0.30 1.35 -10.44
CA ALA A 26 1.41 2.28 -10.66
C ALA A 26 0.89 3.64 -11.20
N PRO A 27 1.12 4.78 -10.52
CA PRO A 27 0.82 6.08 -11.10
C PRO A 27 1.84 6.43 -12.20
N PRO A 28 1.43 7.09 -13.32
CA PRO A 28 2.37 7.46 -14.38
C PRO A 28 3.38 8.51 -13.88
N SER A 29 4.67 8.25 -14.12
CA SER A 29 5.77 9.15 -13.80
C SER A 29 5.84 10.35 -14.74
N HIS A 30 5.83 11.57 -14.17
CA HIS A 30 6.32 12.85 -14.71
C HIS A 30 5.93 13.22 -16.16
N GLY A 31 4.64 13.16 -16.48
CA GLY A 31 4.05 13.80 -17.67
C GLY A 31 3.01 14.88 -17.31
N PRO A 32 2.66 15.80 -18.22
CA PRO A 32 1.59 16.77 -17.99
C PRO A 32 0.29 16.03 -17.64
N ARG A 33 -0.33 16.39 -16.50
CA ARG A 33 -1.54 15.72 -16.00
C ARG A 33 -2.66 15.84 -17.04
N PRO A 34 -3.21 14.74 -17.56
CA PRO A 34 -4.43 14.81 -18.37
C PRO A 34 -5.56 15.38 -17.51
N ARG A 35 -6.43 16.20 -18.10
CA ARG A 35 -7.64 16.69 -17.42
C ARG A 35 -8.50 15.49 -17.05
N THR A 36 -8.59 15.22 -15.76
CA THR A 36 -9.46 14.19 -15.18
C THR A 36 -10.93 14.62 -15.34
N ASP A 37 -11.75 13.77 -15.95
CA ASP A 37 -13.19 13.84 -15.69
C ASP A 37 -13.50 13.33 -14.28
N ARG A 38 -14.73 13.56 -13.83
CA ARG A 38 -15.13 13.57 -12.41
C ARG A 38 -15.09 12.20 -11.69
N THR A 39 -14.57 11.17 -12.33
CA THR A 39 -14.48 9.78 -11.84
C THR A 39 -13.05 9.24 -11.75
N GLY A 40 -12.02 9.99 -12.22
CA GLY A 40 -10.61 9.76 -11.87
C GLY A 40 -9.95 8.41 -12.20
N LEU A 41 -10.69 7.40 -12.69
CA LEU A 41 -10.19 6.03 -12.84
C LEU A 41 -10.46 5.49 -14.25
N ARG A 42 -9.68 5.96 -15.22
CA ARG A 42 -9.25 5.06 -16.30
C ARG A 42 -7.87 4.53 -15.94
N ALA A 43 -7.77 3.21 -15.84
CA ALA A 43 -6.50 2.50 -15.86
C ALA A 43 -5.90 2.67 -17.26
N GLU A 44 -5.18 3.76 -17.49
CA GLU A 44 -4.43 3.98 -18.72
C GLU A 44 -3.05 3.34 -18.54
N GLY A 45 -2.80 2.21 -19.20
CA GLY A 45 -1.44 1.71 -19.43
C GLY A 45 -1.05 0.34 -18.85
N THR A 46 -1.98 -0.51 -18.42
CA THR A 46 -1.69 -1.95 -18.30
C THR A 46 -1.99 -2.58 -19.66
N ASP A 47 -0.97 -3.11 -20.33
CA ASP A 47 -1.15 -3.97 -21.50
C ASP A 47 -2.16 -5.07 -21.11
N PRO A 48 -3.34 -5.16 -21.74
CA PRO A 48 -4.38 -6.11 -21.33
C PRO A 48 -3.94 -7.57 -21.41
N ASP A 49 -2.82 -7.84 -22.10
CA ASP A 49 -2.21 -9.15 -22.25
C ASP A 49 -0.94 -9.35 -21.39
N ALA A 50 -0.51 -8.33 -20.61
CA ALA A 50 0.58 -8.48 -19.65
C ALA A 50 0.11 -9.18 -18.37
N GLY A 51 -0.04 -10.50 -18.47
CA GLY A 51 0.41 -11.42 -17.43
C GLY A 51 -0.40 -11.49 -16.14
N CYS A 52 -1.69 -11.82 -16.23
CA CYS A 52 -2.36 -12.70 -15.28
C CYS A 52 -3.56 -13.29 -16.02
N GLY A 53 -3.87 -14.58 -15.83
CA GLY A 53 -4.97 -15.25 -16.55
C GLY A 53 -6.28 -14.46 -16.50
N SER A 54 -7.19 -14.76 -17.41
CA SER A 54 -8.49 -14.10 -17.69
C SER A 54 -9.45 -13.87 -16.50
N ALA A 55 -9.04 -14.11 -15.27
CA ALA A 55 -9.78 -13.84 -14.04
C ALA A 55 -9.43 -12.46 -13.46
N ALA A 56 -10.47 -11.68 -13.12
CA ALA A 56 -10.31 -10.42 -12.41
C ALA A 56 -9.61 -10.63 -11.05
N PRO A 57 -8.76 -9.68 -10.61
CA PRO A 57 -8.06 -9.80 -9.34
C PRO A 57 -9.05 -9.83 -8.16
N THR A 58 -8.76 -10.66 -7.17
CA THR A 58 -9.56 -10.76 -5.93
C THR A 58 -9.03 -9.87 -4.81
N ALA A 59 -7.86 -9.24 -5.00
CA ALA A 59 -7.26 -8.31 -4.04
C ALA A 59 -6.38 -7.24 -4.69
N PHE A 60 -6.27 -6.09 -4.03
CA PHE A 60 -5.32 -5.02 -4.33
C PHE A 60 -4.42 -4.75 -3.11
N VAL A 61 -3.14 -4.50 -3.38
CA VAL A 61 -2.17 -3.97 -2.43
C VAL A 61 -1.69 -2.64 -2.98
N THR A 62 -1.85 -1.56 -2.22
CA THR A 62 -1.53 -0.21 -2.67
C THR A 62 -0.28 0.34 -1.99
N GLY A 63 0.40 1.28 -2.66
CA GLY A 63 1.65 1.86 -2.15
C GLY A 63 1.46 2.89 -1.02
N ASN A 64 0.23 3.36 -0.81
CA ASN A 64 -0.19 4.13 0.35
C ASN A 64 -1.70 4.01 0.60
N ASP A 65 -2.16 4.51 1.74
CA ASP A 65 -3.55 4.47 2.17
C ASP A 65 -4.47 5.30 1.28
N LEU A 66 -4.03 6.45 0.75
CA LEU A 66 -4.84 7.27 -0.14
C LEU A 66 -5.18 6.54 -1.44
N GLN A 67 -4.23 5.77 -1.99
CA GLN A 67 -4.49 4.88 -3.12
C GLN A 67 -5.47 3.77 -2.74
N GLY A 68 -5.32 3.15 -1.56
CA GLY A 68 -6.22 2.11 -1.06
C GLY A 68 -7.66 2.62 -0.90
N LEU A 69 -7.83 3.83 -0.37
CA LEU A 69 -9.12 4.50 -0.27
C LEU A 69 -9.72 4.81 -1.65
N GLY A 70 -8.90 5.24 -2.61
CA GLY A 70 -9.33 5.43 -4.00
C GLY A 70 -9.79 4.12 -4.67
N VAL A 71 -9.14 2.99 -4.37
CA VAL A 71 -9.60 1.66 -4.84
C VAL A 71 -10.96 1.32 -4.23
N ILE A 72 -11.16 1.55 -2.93
CA ILE A 72 -12.46 1.34 -2.26
C ILE A 72 -13.56 2.18 -2.92
N GLU A 73 -13.29 3.45 -3.19
CA GLU A 73 -14.22 4.36 -3.88
C GLU A 73 -14.55 3.84 -5.29
N ALA A 74 -13.53 3.47 -6.07
CA ALA A 74 -13.70 2.91 -7.41
C ALA A 74 -14.49 1.59 -7.43
N CYS A 75 -14.34 0.74 -6.40
CA CYS A 75 -15.15 -0.46 -6.22
C CYS A 75 -16.61 -0.10 -5.97
N ALA A 76 -16.88 0.88 -5.09
CA ALA A 76 -18.23 1.32 -4.78
C ALA A 76 -18.94 1.89 -6.02
N GLU A 77 -18.25 2.70 -6.84
CA GLU A 77 -18.79 3.21 -8.12
C GLU A 77 -19.17 2.09 -9.11
N ARG A 78 -18.47 0.96 -9.04
CA ARG A 78 -18.71 -0.23 -9.88
C ARG A 78 -19.67 -1.24 -9.24
N GLY A 79 -20.21 -0.94 -8.06
CA GLY A 79 -21.09 -1.85 -7.31
C GLY A 79 -20.38 -3.09 -6.73
N LEU A 80 -19.04 -3.07 -6.65
CA LEU A 80 -18.25 -4.13 -6.03
C LEU A 80 -18.13 -3.89 -4.53
N ARG A 81 -18.26 -4.95 -3.74
CA ARG A 81 -18.17 -4.88 -2.28
C ARG A 81 -16.73 -5.11 -1.84
N VAL A 82 -16.23 -4.26 -0.96
CA VAL A 82 -15.01 -4.50 -0.20
C VAL A 82 -15.41 -4.90 1.22
N PRO A 83 -14.96 -6.05 1.77
CA PRO A 83 -14.02 -7.01 1.20
C PRO A 83 -14.69 -8.16 0.40
N GLY A 84 -16.01 -8.14 0.22
CA GLY A 84 -16.78 -9.30 -0.22
C GLY A 84 -16.50 -9.79 -1.64
N ASP A 85 -16.22 -8.87 -2.56
CA ASP A 85 -15.88 -9.17 -3.95
C ASP A 85 -14.38 -8.95 -4.21
N VAL A 86 -13.79 -7.93 -3.57
CA VAL A 86 -12.37 -7.60 -3.68
C VAL A 86 -11.82 -7.17 -2.32
N SER A 87 -10.66 -7.69 -1.92
CA SER A 87 -9.91 -7.23 -0.75
C SER A 87 -8.97 -6.07 -1.09
N VAL A 88 -8.75 -5.14 -0.16
CA VAL A 88 -7.85 -3.99 -0.35
C VAL A 88 -6.95 -3.83 0.87
N VAL A 89 -5.64 -3.72 0.63
CA VAL A 89 -4.61 -3.41 1.63
C VAL A 89 -3.93 -2.11 1.26
N GLY A 90 -3.80 -1.20 2.24
CA GLY A 90 -3.03 0.05 2.15
C GLY A 90 -1.64 -0.02 2.77
N PHE A 91 -1.01 1.14 2.87
CA PHE A 91 0.30 1.37 3.49
C PHE A 91 0.30 2.77 4.12
N ASP A 92 0.89 2.95 5.31
CA ASP A 92 1.06 4.18 6.11
C ASP A 92 0.31 4.15 7.46
N ASP A 93 -0.93 3.66 7.49
CA ASP A 93 -1.87 3.77 8.61
C ASP A 93 -2.27 5.19 9.02
N ILE A 94 -2.66 6.01 8.04
CA ILE A 94 -3.18 7.37 8.30
C ILE A 94 -4.55 7.34 9.00
N ASP A 95 -4.94 8.43 9.67
CA ASP A 95 -6.22 8.52 10.38
C ASP A 95 -7.45 8.20 9.48
N ALA A 96 -7.38 8.59 8.20
CA ALA A 96 -8.42 8.31 7.23
C ALA A 96 -8.62 6.80 6.99
N ALA A 97 -7.57 5.98 7.10
CA ALA A 97 -7.66 4.52 6.94
C ALA A 97 -8.55 3.89 8.02
N GLY A 98 -8.50 4.41 9.25
CA GLY A 98 -9.33 3.93 10.36
C GLY A 98 -10.78 4.41 10.32
N SER A 99 -11.03 5.59 9.74
CA SER A 99 -12.37 6.21 9.67
C SER A 99 -13.15 5.92 8.39
N ALA A 100 -12.51 5.29 7.39
CA ALA A 100 -13.15 4.86 6.16
C ALA A 100 -14.23 3.77 6.35
N ALA A 101 -15.07 3.60 5.34
CA ALA A 101 -16.12 2.59 5.29
C ALA A 101 -16.03 1.78 3.98
N PRO A 102 -15.50 0.54 4.00
CA PRO A 102 -14.93 -0.16 5.15
C PRO A 102 -13.60 0.44 5.62
N ALA A 103 -13.27 0.25 6.90
CA ALA A 103 -11.98 0.66 7.46
C ALA A 103 -10.84 -0.15 6.81
N LEU A 104 -9.80 0.54 6.35
CA LEU A 104 -8.72 0.01 5.52
C LEU A 104 -7.69 -0.78 6.35
N THR A 105 -7.49 -2.05 6.01
CA THR A 105 -6.34 -2.86 6.44
C THR A 105 -5.08 -2.28 5.81
N THR A 106 -4.02 -2.07 6.58
CA THR A 106 -2.84 -1.32 6.11
C THR A 106 -1.57 -1.71 6.87
N VAL A 107 -0.41 -1.50 6.26
CA VAL A 107 0.88 -1.60 6.95
C VAL A 107 1.20 -0.26 7.62
N ARG A 108 1.28 -0.25 8.95
CA ARG A 108 1.66 0.92 9.73
C ARG A 108 3.16 1.14 9.67
N GLN A 109 3.55 2.32 9.18
CA GLN A 109 4.93 2.76 9.22
C GLN A 109 5.24 3.43 10.58
N PRO A 110 6.40 3.18 11.19
CA PRO A 110 6.80 3.79 12.45
C PRO A 110 7.36 5.21 12.22
N PHE A 111 6.56 6.12 11.65
CA PHE A 111 7.04 7.44 11.22
C PHE A 111 7.68 8.27 12.33
N GLU A 112 7.21 8.14 13.58
CA GLU A 112 7.81 8.82 14.73
C GLU A 112 9.25 8.33 14.99
N ASP A 113 9.45 7.01 15.02
CA ASP A 113 10.78 6.41 15.19
C ASP A 113 11.69 6.74 14.01
N MET A 114 11.15 6.68 12.78
CA MET A 114 11.89 7.07 11.56
C MET A 114 12.38 8.51 11.64
N ALA A 115 11.53 9.44 12.08
CA ALA A 115 11.87 10.85 12.20
C ALA A 115 12.94 11.07 13.28
N ALA A 116 12.75 10.50 14.47
CA ALA A 116 13.71 10.61 15.58
C ALA A 116 15.09 10.08 15.18
N GLU A 117 15.11 8.93 14.51
CA GLU A 117 16.33 8.26 14.10
C GLU A 117 17.02 8.98 12.93
N THR A 118 16.24 9.55 12.01
CA THR A 118 16.76 10.41 10.94
C THR A 118 17.50 11.61 11.51
N VAL A 119 16.94 12.30 12.51
CA VAL A 119 17.59 13.44 13.17
C VAL A 119 18.88 13.01 13.88
N ARG A 120 18.86 11.85 14.56
CA ARG A 120 20.02 11.29 15.23
C ARG A 120 21.15 10.97 14.24
N VAL A 121 20.83 10.32 13.13
CA VAL A 121 21.76 9.98 12.05
C VAL A 121 22.32 11.24 11.40
N LEU A 122 21.47 12.22 11.08
CA LEU A 122 21.90 13.48 10.49
C LEU A 122 22.95 14.20 11.35
N GLY A 123 22.73 14.25 12.67
CA GLY A 123 23.71 14.80 13.61
C GLY A 123 25.04 14.04 13.62
N ALA A 124 25.01 12.72 13.45
CA ALA A 124 26.19 11.87 13.46
C ALA A 124 27.00 11.85 12.15
N VAL A 125 26.42 12.29 11.02
CA VAL A 125 27.09 12.34 9.70
C VAL A 125 27.55 13.75 9.30
N THR A 126 27.02 14.79 9.96
CA THR A 126 27.35 16.17 9.66
C THR A 126 28.83 16.44 9.97
N GLY A 127 29.61 16.80 8.94
CA GLY A 127 31.05 17.04 9.07
C GLY A 127 31.93 15.79 8.86
N GLU A 128 31.34 14.64 8.52
CA GLU A 128 32.06 13.40 8.23
C GLU A 128 31.75 12.90 6.80
N PRO A 129 32.29 13.55 5.74
CA PRO A 129 31.94 13.24 4.35
C PRO A 129 32.35 11.83 3.88
N ASP A 130 33.35 11.22 4.53
CA ASP A 130 33.87 9.89 4.18
C ASP A 130 33.26 8.76 5.01
N ARG A 131 32.23 9.04 5.82
CA ARG A 131 31.60 8.04 6.68
C ARG A 131 30.83 7.00 5.85
N ALA A 132 30.92 5.75 6.28
CA ALA A 132 30.13 4.67 5.69
C ALA A 132 28.61 4.93 5.85
N PRO A 133 27.77 4.55 4.86
CA PRO A 133 26.31 4.68 4.96
C PRO A 133 25.75 3.98 6.20
N ILE A 134 24.84 4.66 6.89
CA ILE A 134 24.11 4.09 8.02
C ILE A 134 22.82 3.46 7.48
N ARG A 135 22.68 2.13 7.64
CA ARG A 135 21.46 1.39 7.33
C ARG A 135 20.77 0.98 8.62
N LEU A 136 19.47 1.21 8.70
CA LEU A 136 18.64 0.94 9.86
C LEU A 136 17.37 0.25 9.40
N ASP A 137 17.10 -0.93 9.95
CA ASP A 137 15.89 -1.68 9.64
C ASP A 137 14.88 -1.46 10.77
N MET A 138 13.71 -0.92 10.42
CA MET A 138 12.61 -0.67 11.36
C MET A 138 11.47 -1.64 11.08
N SER A 139 10.92 -2.23 12.14
CA SER A 139 9.79 -3.14 12.02
C SER A 139 8.51 -2.37 11.70
N VAL A 140 7.66 -2.95 10.87
CA VAL A 140 6.31 -2.46 10.57
C VAL A 140 5.25 -3.44 11.07
N ASP A 141 4.05 -2.93 11.33
CA ASP A 141 2.91 -3.74 11.77
C ASP A 141 1.80 -3.73 10.71
N LEU A 142 1.31 -4.91 10.32
CA LEU A 142 0.08 -5.03 9.55
C LEU A 142 -1.11 -4.81 10.49
N VAL A 143 -1.86 -3.73 10.27
CA VAL A 143 -3.08 -3.38 11.01
C VAL A 143 -4.28 -3.94 10.26
N ILE A 144 -4.86 -5.03 10.78
CA ILE A 144 -5.97 -5.73 10.12
C ILE A 144 -7.30 -5.06 10.49
N ARG A 145 -8.04 -4.61 9.47
CA ARG A 145 -9.36 -3.96 9.59
C ARG A 145 -10.42 -4.67 8.74
N LYS A 146 -11.32 -3.90 8.11
CA LYS A 146 -12.54 -4.38 7.46
C LYS A 146 -12.42 -4.46 5.94
N SER A 147 -11.34 -3.99 5.33
CA SER A 147 -11.18 -3.99 3.87
C SER A 147 -10.59 -5.28 3.30
N THR A 148 -10.23 -6.26 4.13
CA THR A 148 -9.69 -7.56 3.70
C THR A 148 -10.54 -8.72 4.19
N GLY A 149 -10.62 -9.78 3.38
CA GLY A 149 -11.34 -11.01 3.70
C GLY A 149 -10.76 -12.22 2.95
N PRO A 150 -11.31 -13.42 3.18
CA PRO A 150 -10.93 -14.60 2.40
C PRO A 150 -11.23 -14.35 0.91
N ALA A 151 -10.32 -14.80 0.04
CA ALA A 151 -10.57 -14.77 -1.40
C ALA A 151 -11.84 -15.58 -1.72
N ARG A 152 -12.64 -15.09 -2.67
CA ARG A 152 -13.74 -15.89 -3.24
C ARG A 152 -13.15 -17.17 -3.81
N ARG A 153 -13.65 -18.30 -3.35
CA ARG A 153 -13.44 -19.60 -4.02
C ARG A 153 -14.44 -19.66 -5.16
N ASP A 154 -13.92 -19.78 -6.37
CA ASP A 154 -14.61 -20.13 -7.60
C ASP A 154 -15.08 -21.59 -7.60
#